data_AF-A0A2D6VZE8-F1
#
_entry.id   AF-A0A2D6VZE8-F1
#
_cell.length_a   1.000
_cell.length_b   1.000
_cell.length_c   1.000
_cell.angle_alpha   90.00
_cell.angle_beta   90.00
_cell.angle_gamma   90.00
#
_symmetry.space_group_name_H-M   'P 1'
#
loop_
_entity.id
_entity.type
_entity.pdbx_description
1 polymer ?
#
loop_
_entity_poly.entity_id
_entity_poly.type
_entity_poly.pdbx_seq_one_letter_code
_entity_poly.pdbx_strand_id
1 'polypeptide(L)'
;RVNKEKMSKSLGNFFTIREILEKYPAEVVRYFLVSSHYRSQVDYSEDNLAEAGRTLTKLYHALRGIVPAKEVDVAETDHDRRFAEVMDDDFNTAGAIAVLHAVANDINHYRREGDEEAAKRSAAVLVRLGAVLGLLQQNPEAFFQADTGSELTAQDIEAMIQARADARKAKDFAEADRIRDDLLEKGIILDDSREGTTWRRSQD
;
A
#
# COMPACT_ATOMS: atom_id res chain seq x y z
N ARG A 1 -9.52 -14.78 -17.08
CA ARG A 1 -8.49 -15.51 -17.86
C ARG A 1 -7.34 -15.83 -16.90
N VAL A 2 -6.44 -16.73 -17.28
CA VAL A 2 -5.13 -16.90 -16.64
C VAL A 2 -4.10 -16.82 -17.75
N ASN A 3 -3.14 -15.89 -17.66
CA ASN A 3 -2.14 -15.66 -18.71
C ASN A 3 -2.75 -15.62 -20.13
N LYS A 4 -3.87 -14.88 -20.29
CA LYS A 4 -4.68 -14.75 -21.52
C LYS A 4 -5.47 -15.99 -21.95
N GLU A 5 -5.32 -17.13 -21.29
CA GLU A 5 -6.10 -18.36 -21.53
C GLU A 5 -7.42 -18.40 -20.73
N LYS A 6 -8.32 -19.31 -21.12
CA LYS A 6 -9.54 -19.57 -20.35
C LYS A 6 -9.17 -20.31 -19.06
N MET A 7 -9.60 -19.77 -17.92
CA MET A 7 -9.49 -20.47 -16.63
C MET A 7 -10.44 -21.68 -16.64
N SER A 8 -9.94 -22.89 -16.43
CA SER A 8 -10.76 -24.08 -16.17
C SER A 8 -10.02 -25.13 -15.34
N LYS A 9 -10.77 -25.91 -14.55
CA LYS A 9 -10.24 -27.07 -13.83
C LYS A 9 -9.63 -28.12 -14.76
N SER A 10 -10.09 -28.21 -16.02
CA SER A 10 -9.58 -29.15 -17.02
C SER A 10 -8.26 -28.72 -17.65
N LEU A 11 -7.91 -27.44 -17.59
CA LEU A 11 -6.64 -26.88 -18.07
C LEU A 11 -5.57 -26.79 -16.95
N GLY A 12 -5.92 -27.14 -15.71
CA GLY A 12 -5.03 -27.02 -14.55
C GLY A 12 -4.72 -25.58 -14.12
N ASN A 13 -5.24 -24.58 -14.83
CA ASN A 13 -4.97 -23.15 -14.62
C ASN A 13 -6.04 -22.46 -13.75
N PHE A 14 -6.62 -23.17 -12.77
CA PHE A 14 -7.63 -22.65 -11.86
C PHE A 14 -7.04 -22.48 -10.46
N PHE A 15 -7.22 -21.29 -9.87
CA PHE A 15 -6.80 -20.95 -8.52
C PHE A 15 -8.02 -20.58 -7.67
N THR A 16 -8.07 -21.07 -6.44
CA THR A 16 -9.04 -20.64 -5.43
C THR A 16 -8.57 -19.36 -4.75
N ILE A 17 -9.53 -18.61 -4.18
CA ILE A 17 -9.21 -17.45 -3.34
C ILE A 17 -8.33 -17.85 -2.15
N ARG A 18 -8.43 -19.09 -1.64
CA ARG A 18 -7.59 -19.56 -0.52
C ARG A 18 -6.12 -19.65 -0.93
N GLU A 19 -5.82 -20.30 -2.04
CA GLU A 19 -4.44 -20.43 -2.57
C GLU A 19 -3.84 -19.06 -2.94
N ILE A 20 -4.65 -18.09 -3.37
CA ILE A 20 -4.18 -16.72 -3.63
C ILE A 20 -3.87 -15.98 -2.32
N LEU A 21 -4.73 -16.14 -1.29
CA LEU A 21 -4.54 -15.51 0.03
C LEU A 21 -3.39 -16.11 0.86
N GLU A 22 -2.88 -17.28 0.48
CA GLU A 22 -1.63 -17.85 1.02
C GLU A 22 -0.38 -17.10 0.51
N LYS A 23 -0.49 -16.37 -0.62
CA LYS A 23 0.61 -15.60 -1.23
C LYS A 23 0.46 -14.08 -1.16
N TYR A 24 -0.78 -13.57 -1.24
CA TYR A 24 -1.05 -12.14 -1.38
C TYR A 24 -2.00 -11.63 -0.27
N PRO A 25 -1.74 -10.45 0.33
CA PRO A 25 -2.66 -9.83 1.27
C PRO A 25 -4.06 -9.63 0.65
N ALA A 26 -5.11 -9.84 1.44
CA ALA A 26 -6.49 -9.80 0.96
C ALA A 26 -6.87 -8.48 0.26
N GLU A 27 -6.30 -7.36 0.70
CA GLU A 27 -6.54 -6.06 0.08
C GLU A 27 -5.82 -5.90 -1.28
N VAL A 28 -4.68 -6.57 -1.50
CA VAL A 28 -4.01 -6.62 -2.82
C VAL A 28 -4.89 -7.37 -3.82
N VAL A 29 -5.47 -8.50 -3.40
CA VAL A 29 -6.42 -9.27 -4.22
C VAL A 29 -7.67 -8.44 -4.51
N ARG A 30 -8.18 -7.70 -3.52
CA ARG A 30 -9.31 -6.78 -3.70
C ARG A 30 -8.99 -5.66 -4.68
N TYR A 31 -7.86 -4.98 -4.51
CA TYR A 31 -7.38 -3.92 -5.41
C TYR A 31 -7.26 -4.44 -6.84
N PHE A 32 -6.65 -5.61 -7.04
CA PHE A 32 -6.57 -6.26 -8.35
C PHE A 32 -7.96 -6.43 -8.98
N LEU A 33 -8.94 -6.97 -8.24
CA LEU A 33 -10.29 -7.18 -8.75
C LEU A 33 -11.03 -5.87 -9.11
N VAL A 34 -10.85 -4.79 -8.34
CA VAL A 34 -11.48 -3.49 -8.65
C VAL A 34 -10.67 -2.62 -9.62
N SER A 35 -9.41 -2.99 -9.94
CA SER A 35 -8.56 -2.25 -10.90
C SER A 35 -9.01 -2.35 -12.36
N SER A 36 -9.95 -3.26 -12.65
CA SER A 36 -10.54 -3.46 -13.98
C SER A 36 -12.04 -3.24 -13.92
N HIS A 37 -12.62 -2.71 -15.01
CA HIS A 37 -14.07 -2.57 -15.16
C HIS A 37 -14.78 -3.91 -14.97
N TYR A 38 -15.88 -3.96 -14.22
CA TYR A 38 -16.53 -5.23 -13.81
C TYR A 38 -17.03 -6.08 -14.99
N ARG A 39 -17.32 -5.45 -16.14
CA ARG A 39 -17.72 -6.08 -17.42
C ARG A 39 -16.55 -6.62 -18.25
N SER A 40 -15.31 -6.28 -17.89
CA SER A 40 -14.10 -6.74 -18.58
C SER A 40 -13.68 -8.13 -18.13
N GLN A 41 -13.03 -8.88 -19.01
CA GLN A 41 -12.44 -10.17 -18.64
C GLN A 41 -11.16 -9.94 -17.83
N VAL A 42 -11.26 -10.00 -16.50
CA VAL A 42 -10.11 -9.99 -15.59
C VAL A 42 -9.13 -11.10 -16.02
N ASP A 43 -7.87 -10.73 -16.28
CA ASP A 43 -6.79 -11.67 -16.58
C ASP A 43 -5.90 -11.82 -15.35
N TYR A 44 -5.93 -13.01 -14.74
CA TYR A 44 -5.13 -13.34 -13.57
C TYR A 44 -3.73 -13.76 -14.01
N SER A 45 -2.72 -13.16 -13.39
CA SER A 45 -1.34 -13.60 -13.41
C SER A 45 -0.69 -13.16 -12.09
N GLU A 46 0.39 -13.84 -11.69
CA GLU A 46 1.18 -13.41 -10.52
C GLU A 46 1.77 -12.00 -10.76
N ASP A 47 2.18 -11.69 -12.00
CA ASP A 47 2.61 -10.34 -12.40
C ASP A 47 1.56 -9.25 -12.15
N ASN A 48 0.29 -9.52 -12.47
CA ASN A 48 -0.80 -8.55 -12.30
C ASN A 48 -1.15 -8.35 -10.82
N LEU A 49 -1.04 -9.40 -9.99
CA LEU A 49 -1.20 -9.28 -8.53
C LEU A 49 -0.02 -8.56 -7.88
N ALA A 50 1.21 -8.80 -8.34
CA ALA A 50 2.38 -8.06 -7.89
C ALA A 50 2.29 -6.58 -8.28
N GLU A 51 1.80 -6.23 -9.48
CA GLU A 51 1.58 -4.82 -9.87
C GLU A 51 0.43 -4.16 -9.09
N ALA A 52 -0.64 -4.91 -8.81
CA ALA A 52 -1.69 -4.47 -7.88
C ALA A 52 -1.12 -4.16 -6.49
N GLY A 53 -0.24 -5.02 -5.96
CA GLY A 53 0.44 -4.83 -4.68
C GLY A 53 1.34 -3.60 -4.68
N ARG A 54 2.21 -3.45 -5.69
CA ARG A 54 3.05 -2.26 -5.89
C ARG A 54 2.24 -0.97 -6.01
N THR A 55 1.06 -1.02 -6.63
CA THR A 55 0.22 0.16 -6.84
C THR A 55 -0.60 0.53 -5.61
N LEU A 56 -1.16 -0.44 -4.88
CA LEU A 56 -1.79 -0.22 -3.58
C LEU A 56 -0.79 0.34 -2.56
N THR A 57 0.45 -0.17 -2.57
CA THR A 57 1.56 0.31 -1.73
C THR A 57 1.83 1.81 -1.91
N LYS A 58 1.68 2.37 -3.13
CA LYS A 58 1.82 3.82 -3.38
C LYS A 58 0.75 4.65 -2.66
N LEU A 59 -0.49 4.15 -2.59
CA LEU A 59 -1.59 4.81 -1.86
C LEU A 59 -1.36 4.78 -0.35
N TYR A 60 -0.93 3.63 0.19
CA TYR A 60 -0.55 3.53 1.61
C TYR A 60 0.67 4.40 1.97
N HIS A 61 1.64 4.58 1.07
CA HIS A 61 2.77 5.50 1.29
C HIS A 61 2.32 6.95 1.46
N ALA A 62 1.30 7.41 0.71
CA ALA A 62 0.76 8.77 0.88
C ALA A 62 0.16 8.97 2.28
N LEU A 63 -0.49 7.94 2.83
CA LEU A 63 -1.07 7.95 4.18
C LEU A 63 -0.06 7.74 5.31
N ARG A 64 1.15 7.20 5.04
CA ARG A 64 2.14 6.84 6.06
C ARG A 64 2.61 8.06 6.87
N GLY A 65 2.48 7.98 8.19
CA GLY A 65 2.83 9.07 9.12
C GLY A 65 1.81 10.21 9.18
N ILE A 66 0.65 10.12 8.52
CA ILE A 66 -0.42 11.10 8.61
C ILE A 66 -1.57 10.53 9.44
N VAL A 67 -2.06 11.33 10.40
CA VAL A 67 -3.38 11.11 11.00
C VAL A 67 -4.39 11.91 10.17
N PRO A 68 -5.32 11.28 9.44
CA PRO A 68 -6.32 12.00 8.66
C PRO A 68 -7.14 12.97 9.52
N ALA A 69 -7.55 14.09 8.92
CA ALA A 69 -8.58 14.95 9.53
C ALA A 69 -9.87 14.14 9.73
N LYS A 70 -10.71 14.52 10.71
CA LYS A 70 -12.01 13.85 10.89
C LYS A 70 -12.87 14.11 9.66
N GLU A 71 -13.51 13.08 9.14
CA GLU A 71 -14.34 13.16 7.93
C GLU A 71 -15.42 14.24 8.01
N VAL A 72 -16.06 14.40 9.18
CA VAL A 72 -17.08 15.43 9.44
C VAL A 72 -16.58 16.87 9.34
N ASP A 73 -15.27 17.08 9.47
CA ASP A 73 -14.61 18.39 9.37
C ASP A 73 -14.08 18.65 7.93
N VAL A 74 -14.25 17.70 7.00
CA VAL A 74 -13.74 17.78 5.62
C VAL A 74 -14.88 17.75 4.61
N ALA A 75 -15.24 18.94 4.12
CA ALA A 75 -16.25 19.13 3.08
C ALA A 75 -15.95 18.35 1.78
N GLU A 76 -16.96 18.24 0.94
CA GLU A 76 -16.87 17.62 -0.38
C GLU A 76 -15.95 18.41 -1.32
N THR A 77 -14.96 17.74 -1.89
CA THR A 77 -13.94 18.31 -2.77
C THR A 77 -14.25 18.04 -4.24
N ASP A 78 -13.48 18.65 -5.14
CA ASP A 78 -13.55 18.34 -6.57
C ASP A 78 -13.19 16.88 -6.88
N HIS A 79 -12.39 16.21 -6.02
CA HIS A 79 -12.11 14.78 -6.15
C HIS A 79 -13.31 13.92 -5.78
N ASP A 80 -14.09 14.29 -4.77
CA ASP A 80 -15.31 13.56 -4.42
C ASP A 80 -16.32 13.60 -5.58
N ARG A 81 -16.50 14.78 -6.20
CA ARG A 81 -17.37 14.92 -7.40
C ARG A 81 -16.87 14.11 -8.58
N ARG A 82 -15.57 14.19 -8.89
CA ARG A 82 -14.96 13.39 -9.97
C ARG A 82 -15.02 11.89 -9.71
N PHE A 83 -14.94 11.47 -8.44
CA PHE A 83 -15.11 10.07 -8.03
C PHE A 83 -16.56 9.61 -8.21
N ALA A 84 -17.54 10.45 -7.86
CA ALA A 84 -18.95 10.17 -8.12
C ALA A 84 -19.23 10.08 -9.64
N GLU A 85 -18.77 11.04 -10.43
CA GLU A 85 -18.93 11.07 -11.89
C GLU A 85 -18.42 9.78 -12.57
N VAL A 86 -17.25 9.25 -12.17
CA VAL A 86 -16.73 7.99 -12.73
C VAL A 86 -17.43 6.75 -12.15
N MET A 87 -17.93 6.78 -10.91
CA MET A 87 -18.67 5.64 -10.35
C MET A 87 -20.10 5.55 -10.91
N ASP A 88 -20.71 6.68 -11.27
CA ASP A 88 -22.01 6.75 -11.95
C ASP A 88 -21.92 6.30 -13.42
N ASP A 89 -20.75 6.41 -14.06
CA ASP A 89 -20.45 5.82 -15.37
C ASP A 89 -20.21 4.30 -15.26
N ASP A 90 -21.30 3.53 -15.14
CA ASP A 90 -21.31 2.04 -15.14
C ASP A 90 -20.33 1.40 -14.13
N PHE A 91 -20.20 1.98 -12.94
CA PHE A 91 -19.25 1.54 -11.91
C PHE A 91 -17.79 1.46 -12.41
N ASN A 92 -17.30 2.51 -13.08
CA ASN A 92 -15.93 2.57 -13.60
C ASN A 92 -14.89 2.75 -12.47
N THR A 93 -14.67 1.65 -11.73
CA THR A 93 -13.71 1.56 -10.61
C THR A 93 -12.27 1.82 -11.03
N ALA A 94 -11.92 1.58 -12.31
CA ALA A 94 -10.61 1.96 -12.85
C ALA A 94 -10.44 3.48 -12.90
N GLY A 95 -11.48 4.22 -13.32
CA GLY A 95 -11.54 5.68 -13.21
C GLY A 95 -11.50 6.16 -11.76
N ALA A 96 -12.25 5.50 -10.87
CA ALA A 96 -12.27 5.82 -9.44
C ALA A 96 -10.87 5.68 -8.78
N ILE A 97 -10.13 4.62 -9.12
CA ILE A 97 -8.74 4.41 -8.69
C ILE A 97 -7.81 5.51 -9.22
N ALA A 98 -8.01 5.99 -10.45
CA ALA A 98 -7.23 7.13 -10.96
C ALA A 98 -7.47 8.41 -10.14
N VAL A 99 -8.68 8.61 -9.60
CA VAL A 99 -8.97 9.69 -8.63
C VAL A 99 -8.26 9.45 -7.30
N LEU A 100 -8.22 8.22 -6.77
CA LEU A 100 -7.45 7.91 -5.54
C LEU A 100 -5.96 8.26 -5.69
N HIS A 101 -5.35 7.95 -6.85
CA HIS A 101 -3.96 8.35 -7.14
C HIS A 101 -3.80 9.87 -7.29
N ALA A 102 -4.80 10.59 -7.80
CA ALA A 102 -4.76 12.05 -7.83
C ALA A 102 -4.74 12.64 -6.40
N VAL A 103 -5.60 12.16 -5.50
CA VAL A 103 -5.60 12.59 -4.09
C VAL A 103 -4.27 12.23 -3.40
N ALA A 104 -3.71 11.04 -3.68
CA ALA A 104 -2.41 10.64 -3.15
C ALA A 104 -1.26 11.55 -3.64
N ASN A 105 -1.33 12.05 -4.88
CA ASN A 105 -0.36 13.03 -5.40
C ASN A 105 -0.49 14.38 -4.69
N ASP A 106 -1.71 14.83 -4.40
CA ASP A 106 -1.96 16.08 -3.67
C ASP A 106 -1.44 16.01 -2.22
N ILE A 107 -1.67 14.91 -1.51
CA ILE A 107 -1.08 14.67 -0.17
C ILE A 107 0.44 14.81 -0.24
N ASN A 108 1.07 14.15 -1.22
CA ASN A 108 2.53 14.21 -1.41
C ASN A 108 3.02 15.60 -1.83
N HIS A 109 2.20 16.41 -2.50
CA HIS A 109 2.51 17.80 -2.81
C HIS A 109 2.45 18.68 -1.56
N TYR A 110 1.36 18.63 -0.79
CA TYR A 110 1.21 19.42 0.44
C TYR A 110 2.29 19.11 1.47
N ARG A 111 2.71 17.84 1.61
CA ARG A 111 3.87 17.46 2.44
C ARG A 111 5.19 18.11 1.98
N ARG A 112 5.40 18.33 0.68
CA ARG A 112 6.61 19.00 0.16
C ARG A 112 6.58 20.51 0.39
N GLU A 113 5.39 21.12 0.33
CA GLU A 113 5.18 22.54 0.64
C GLU A 113 5.20 22.82 2.16
N GLY A 114 5.03 21.79 3.00
CA GLY A 114 4.91 21.92 4.46
C GLY A 114 3.49 22.23 4.96
N ASP A 115 2.46 22.15 4.10
CA ASP A 115 1.06 22.32 4.50
C ASP A 115 0.51 21.01 5.07
N GLU A 116 0.82 20.75 6.34
CA GLU A 116 0.32 19.57 7.05
C GLU A 116 -1.22 19.51 7.10
N GLU A 117 -1.89 20.65 7.20
CA GLU A 117 -3.34 20.68 7.37
C GLU A 117 -4.07 20.36 6.06
N ALA A 118 -3.55 20.82 4.92
CA ALA A 118 -4.01 20.34 3.61
C ALA A 118 -3.71 18.85 3.42
N ALA A 119 -2.53 18.37 3.79
CA ALA A 119 -2.19 16.94 3.72
C ALA A 119 -3.14 16.07 4.57
N LYS A 120 -3.49 16.48 5.80
CA LYS A 120 -4.45 15.79 6.68
C LYS A 120 -5.87 15.79 6.11
N ARG A 121 -6.32 16.88 5.48
CA ARG A 121 -7.62 16.94 4.78
C ARG A 121 -7.66 16.02 3.56
N SER A 122 -6.64 16.06 2.70
CA SER A 122 -6.57 15.17 1.53
C SER A 122 -6.42 13.70 1.93
N ALA A 123 -5.75 13.39 3.04
CA ALA A 123 -5.72 12.03 3.60
C ALA A 123 -7.11 11.54 4.03
N ALA A 124 -7.95 12.42 4.59
CA ALA A 124 -9.34 12.08 4.93
C ALA A 124 -10.19 11.80 3.67
N VAL A 125 -10.03 12.61 2.61
CA VAL A 125 -10.66 12.37 1.30
C VAL A 125 -10.20 11.02 0.72
N LEU A 126 -8.90 10.71 0.75
CA LEU A 126 -8.36 9.46 0.23
C LEU A 126 -8.93 8.23 0.96
N VAL A 127 -9.05 8.29 2.30
CA VAL A 127 -9.66 7.21 3.09
C VAL A 127 -11.17 7.09 2.84
N ARG A 128 -11.90 8.22 2.75
CA ARG A 128 -13.34 8.25 2.44
C ARG A 128 -13.65 7.62 1.08
N LEU A 129 -12.93 8.03 0.04
CA LEU A 129 -13.12 7.49 -1.32
C LEU A 129 -12.61 6.04 -1.42
N GLY A 130 -11.52 5.70 -0.73
CA GLY A 130 -11.04 4.32 -0.60
C GLY A 130 -12.07 3.39 0.04
N ALA A 131 -12.79 3.86 1.07
CA ALA A 131 -13.81 3.08 1.78
C ALA A 131 -14.94 2.58 0.86
N VAL A 132 -15.35 3.39 -0.14
CA VAL A 132 -16.37 2.98 -1.14
C VAL A 132 -15.92 1.76 -1.93
N LEU A 133 -14.63 1.67 -2.27
CA LEU A 133 -14.03 0.51 -2.91
C LEU A 133 -13.62 -0.58 -1.91
N GLY A 134 -13.72 -0.33 -0.61
CA GLY A 134 -13.22 -1.20 0.48
C GLY A 134 -11.70 -1.30 0.53
N LEU A 135 -11.01 -0.19 0.24
CA LEU A 135 -9.56 -0.03 0.25
C LEU A 135 -9.14 1.03 1.29
N LEU A 136 -7.86 1.03 1.67
CA LEU A 136 -7.23 2.04 2.54
C LEU A 136 -7.86 2.12 3.95
N GLN A 137 -8.35 0.99 4.45
CA GLN A 137 -9.02 0.88 5.76
C GLN A 137 -8.09 0.36 6.87
N GLN A 138 -6.86 -0.08 6.53
CA GLN A 138 -5.88 -0.54 7.51
C GLN A 138 -5.06 0.64 8.04
N ASN A 139 -4.45 0.47 9.21
CA ASN A 139 -3.37 1.37 9.63
C ASN A 139 -2.21 1.21 8.62
N PRO A 140 -1.67 2.31 8.03
CA PRO A 140 -0.62 2.20 7.01
C PRO A 140 0.62 1.46 7.50
N GLU A 141 1.00 1.65 8.76
CA GLU A 141 2.17 0.99 9.34
C GLU A 141 1.92 -0.51 9.53
N ALA A 142 0.70 -0.90 9.91
CA ALA A 142 0.30 -2.32 9.93
C ALA A 142 0.26 -2.95 8.52
N PHE A 143 -0.01 -2.17 7.46
CA PHE A 143 0.10 -2.65 6.08
C PHE A 143 1.58 -2.87 5.68
N PHE A 144 2.47 -1.94 6.00
CA PHE A 144 3.92 -2.06 5.71
C PHE A 144 4.64 -3.13 6.54
N GLN A 145 4.16 -3.35 7.77
CA GLN A 145 4.67 -4.31 8.75
C GLN A 145 3.81 -5.58 8.84
N ALA A 146 2.91 -5.82 7.88
CA ALA A 146 2.18 -7.07 7.78
C ALA A 146 3.16 -8.26 7.73
N ASP A 147 2.84 -9.35 8.41
CA ASP A 147 3.66 -10.56 8.36
C ASP A 147 3.32 -11.34 7.09
N THR A 148 4.34 -11.52 6.24
CA THR A 148 4.30 -12.30 4.99
C THR A 148 4.96 -13.68 5.16
N GLY A 149 5.21 -14.11 6.40
CA GLY A 149 5.95 -15.33 6.72
C GLY A 149 7.44 -15.11 6.93
N SER A 150 7.85 -13.92 7.40
CA SER A 150 9.27 -13.64 7.66
C SER A 150 9.73 -14.24 8.98
N GLU A 151 10.97 -14.74 9.05
CA GLU A 151 11.53 -15.31 10.29
C GLU A 151 11.65 -14.30 11.45
N LEU A 152 11.71 -13.00 11.15
CA LEU A 152 11.82 -11.93 12.15
C LEU A 152 10.45 -11.38 12.58
N THR A 153 10.20 -11.40 13.89
CA THR A 153 9.06 -10.68 14.46
C THR A 153 9.31 -9.16 14.39
N ALA A 154 8.26 -8.36 14.52
CA ALA A 154 8.41 -6.91 14.63
C ALA A 154 9.34 -6.52 15.80
N GLN A 155 9.31 -7.25 16.92
CA GLN A 155 10.17 -6.99 18.07
C GLN A 155 11.66 -7.24 17.76
N ASP A 156 11.98 -8.28 16.98
CA ASP A 156 13.36 -8.56 16.57
C ASP A 156 13.89 -7.45 15.65
N ILE A 157 13.04 -6.98 14.72
CA ILE A 157 13.38 -5.89 13.79
C ILE A 157 13.64 -4.59 14.55
N GLU A 158 12.78 -4.20 15.49
CA GLU A 158 13.00 -3.01 16.32
C GLU A 158 14.28 -3.12 17.17
N ALA A 159 14.59 -4.31 17.71
CA ALA A 159 15.83 -4.54 18.45
C ALA A 159 17.07 -4.38 17.56
N MET A 160 17.02 -4.85 16.30
CA MET A 160 18.08 -4.65 15.32
C MET A 160 18.22 -3.18 14.89
N ILE A 161 17.11 -2.46 14.71
CA ILE A 161 17.11 -1.01 14.42
C ILE A 161 17.75 -0.24 15.57
N GLN A 162 17.44 -0.58 16.82
CA GLN A 162 18.07 0.03 17.99
C GLN A 162 19.58 -0.27 18.06
N ALA A 163 19.99 -1.52 17.84
CA ALA A 163 21.41 -1.88 17.79
C ALA A 163 22.18 -1.11 16.71
N ARG A 164 21.57 -0.92 15.53
CA ARG A 164 22.08 -0.07 14.44
C ARG A 164 22.19 1.39 14.87
N ALA A 165 21.19 1.94 15.57
CA ALA A 165 21.23 3.30 16.07
C ALA A 165 22.36 3.52 17.07
N ASP A 166 22.60 2.56 17.97
CA ASP A 166 23.71 2.59 18.93
C ASP A 166 25.08 2.45 18.25
N ALA A 167 25.21 1.58 17.24
CA ALA A 167 26.43 1.49 16.41
C ALA A 167 26.75 2.83 15.72
N ARG A 168 25.75 3.48 15.08
CA ARG A 168 25.91 4.81 14.49
C ARG A 168 26.31 5.87 15.52
N LYS A 169 25.76 5.83 16.73
CA LYS A 169 26.09 6.71 17.85
C LYS A 169 27.52 6.50 18.35
N ALA A 170 28.00 5.26 18.36
CA ALA A 170 29.39 4.90 18.64
C ALA A 170 30.36 5.22 17.49
N LYS A 171 29.85 5.66 16.32
CA LYS A 171 30.57 5.84 15.05
C LYS A 171 31.12 4.54 14.45
N ASP A 172 30.54 3.39 14.84
CA ASP A 172 30.77 2.12 14.18
C ASP A 172 29.83 2.02 12.97
N PHE A 173 30.27 2.59 11.85
CA PHE A 173 29.52 2.57 10.61
C PHE A 173 29.52 1.18 9.96
N ALA A 174 30.58 0.37 10.19
CA ALA A 174 30.67 -0.97 9.62
C ALA A 174 29.62 -1.91 10.23
N GLU A 175 29.44 -1.87 11.55
CA GLU A 175 28.37 -2.63 12.21
C GLU A 175 26.98 -2.10 11.86
N ALA A 176 26.82 -0.78 11.75
CA ALA A 176 25.54 -0.16 11.36
C ALA A 176 25.09 -0.54 9.93
N ASP A 177 26.04 -0.70 9.00
CA ASP A 177 25.78 -1.16 7.64
C ASP A 177 25.57 -2.69 7.62
N ARG A 178 26.37 -3.47 8.36
CA ARG A 178 26.16 -4.93 8.51
C ARG A 178 24.75 -5.28 9.00
N ILE A 179 24.23 -4.55 9.99
CA ILE A 179 22.86 -4.77 10.51
C ILE A 179 21.80 -4.40 9.45
N ARG A 180 22.05 -3.35 8.64
CA ARG A 180 21.14 -2.98 7.55
C ARG A 180 21.09 -4.06 6.46
N ASP A 181 22.24 -4.61 6.10
CA ASP A 181 22.35 -5.63 5.07
C ASP A 181 21.73 -6.96 5.53
N ASP A 182 21.93 -7.37 6.79
CA ASP A 182 21.30 -8.54 7.41
C ASP A 182 19.76 -8.41 7.54
N LEU A 183 19.25 -7.19 7.74
CA LEU A 183 17.82 -6.89 7.64
C LEU A 183 17.31 -7.00 6.19
N LEU A 184 18.06 -6.44 5.23
CA LEU A 184 17.68 -6.47 3.82
C LEU A 184 17.68 -7.89 3.24
N GLU A 185 18.65 -8.74 3.62
CA GLU A 185 18.71 -10.16 3.27
C GLU A 185 17.48 -10.93 3.77
N LYS A 186 16.92 -10.52 4.92
CA LYS A 186 15.67 -11.06 5.50
C LYS A 186 14.41 -10.36 4.98
N GLY A 187 14.53 -9.61 3.89
CA GLY A 187 13.42 -8.90 3.25
C GLY A 187 12.89 -7.70 4.04
N ILE A 188 13.69 -7.11 4.95
CA ILE A 188 13.30 -5.93 5.73
C ILE A 188 14.01 -4.68 5.18
N ILE A 189 13.22 -3.75 4.66
CA ILE A 189 13.73 -2.52 4.05
C ILE A 189 13.61 -1.38 5.07
N LEU A 190 14.75 -0.75 5.39
CA LEU A 190 14.82 0.42 6.27
C LEU A 190 14.69 1.73 5.49
N ASP A 191 13.70 2.52 5.88
CA ASP A 191 13.43 3.88 5.41
C ASP A 191 13.90 4.89 6.48
N ASP A 192 15.13 5.39 6.36
CA ASP A 192 15.70 6.41 7.25
C ASP A 192 15.15 7.83 6.93
N SER A 193 14.73 8.57 7.95
CA SER A 193 14.24 9.95 7.85
C SER A 193 14.86 10.87 8.92
N ARG A 194 14.48 12.15 8.95
CA ARG A 194 14.84 13.07 10.04
C ARG A 194 14.14 12.75 11.37
N GLU A 195 13.00 12.06 11.31
CA GLU A 195 12.17 11.73 12.48
C GLU A 195 12.56 10.39 13.10
N GLY A 196 13.27 9.54 12.35
CA GLY A 196 13.74 8.22 12.78
C GLY A 196 13.89 7.25 11.61
N THR A 197 14.29 6.03 11.93
CA THR A 197 14.24 4.89 11.00
C THR A 197 12.86 4.24 11.08
N THR A 198 12.17 4.11 9.95
CA THR A 198 11.00 3.24 9.82
C THR A 198 11.37 2.03 8.97
N TRP A 199 10.54 0.99 8.96
CA TRP A 199 10.81 -0.23 8.18
C TRP A 199 9.56 -0.79 7.53
N ARG A 200 9.75 -1.59 6.50
CA ARG A 200 8.67 -2.32 5.81
C ARG A 200 9.19 -3.67 5.34
N ARG A 201 8.32 -4.67 5.24
CA ARG A 201 8.67 -5.92 4.54
C ARG A 201 8.74 -5.67 3.05
N SER A 202 9.66 -6.35 2.38
CA SER A 202 9.69 -6.42 0.92
C SER A 202 8.43 -7.16 0.46
N GLN A 203 7.88 -6.68 -0.65
CA GLN A 203 6.71 -7.25 -1.31
C GLN A 203 7.20 -7.78 -2.67
N ASP A 204 8.06 -8.80 -2.59
CA ASP A 204 8.64 -9.51 -3.75
C ASP A 204 7.68 -10.60 -4.24
#